data_AF-A0A8S0GVD4-F1
#
_entry.id   AF-A0A8S0GVD4-F1
#
_cell.length_a   1.000
_cell.length_b   1.000
_cell.length_c   1.000
_cell.angle_alpha   90.00
_cell.angle_beta   90.00
_cell.angle_gamma   90.00
#
_symmetry.space_group_name_H-M   'P 1'
#
loop_
_entity.id
_entity.type
_entity.pdbx_description
1 polymer ?
#
loop_
_entity_poly.entity_id
_entity_poly.type
_entity_poly.pdbx_seq_one_letter_code
_entity_poly.pdbx_strand_id
1 'polypeptide(L)' 'MSRVLIIESSARQQDSVSRQLTQTFIQQWQAAHPGDSITVRDLARNPVPHLDANLLGAG' A
#
# COMPACT_ATOMS: atom_id res chain seq x y z
N MET A 1 8.34 -18.99 2.00
CA MET A 1 8.24 -17.75 2.78
C MET A 1 8.01 -16.62 1.80
N SER A 2 6.76 -16.20 1.64
CA SER A 2 6.39 -15.17 0.67
C SER A 2 6.53 -13.78 1.28
N ARG A 3 6.62 -12.78 0.40
CA ARG A 3 6.62 -11.36 0.77
C ARG A 3 5.46 -10.68 0.06
N VAL A 4 4.49 -10.20 0.83
CA VAL A 4 3.29 -9.56 0.30
C VAL A 4 3.41 -8.05 0.45
N LEU A 5 3.24 -7.32 -0.65
CA LEU A 5 3.18 -5.86 -0.66
C LEU A 5 1.72 -5.44 -0.86
N ILE A 6 1.18 -4.71 0.11
CA ILE A 6 -0.14 -4.07 0.01
C ILE A 6 0.07 -2.60 -0.36
N ILE A 7 -0.61 -2.15 -1.40
CA ILE A 7 -0.56 -0.74 -1.84
C ILE A 7 -1.90 -0.10 -1.56
N GLU A 8 -1.93 0.84 -0.61
CA GLU A 8 -3.11 1.66 -0.34
C GLU A 8 -3.07 2.90 -1.23
N SER A 9 -4.10 3.06 -2.08
CA SER A 9 -4.20 4.18 -3.03
C SER A 9 -5.41 5.08 -2.79
N SER A 10 -6.35 4.68 -1.92
CA SER A 10 -7.52 5.51 -1.61
C SER A 10 -7.07 6.86 -1.02
N ALA A 11 -7.65 7.96 -1.48
CA ALA A 11 -7.40 9.27 -0.87
C ALA A 11 -8.07 9.41 0.52
N ARG A 12 -9.15 8.64 0.76
CA ARG A 12 -9.99 8.77 1.96
C ARG A 12 -9.37 8.03 3.15
N GLN A 13 -8.77 8.76 4.09
CA GLN A 13 -8.13 8.14 5.26
C GLN A 13 -9.13 7.44 6.20
N GLN A 14 -10.34 7.99 6.28
CA GLN A 14 -11.48 7.44 7.02
C GLN A 14 -12.56 7.00 6.02
N ASP A 15 -13.44 6.08 6.44
CA ASP A 15 -14.58 5.60 5.67
C ASP A 15 -14.24 5.08 4.25
N SER A 16 -13.03 4.56 4.08
CA SER A 16 -12.56 3.95 2.84
C SER A 16 -12.83 2.46 2.84
N VAL A 17 -13.84 2.04 2.08
CA VAL A 17 -14.21 0.62 1.91
C VAL A 17 -13.01 -0.21 1.41
N SER A 18 -12.21 0.32 0.48
CA SER A 18 -11.04 -0.42 -0.02
C SER A 18 -10.00 -0.69 1.07
N ARG A 19 -9.79 0.27 1.98
CA ARG A 19 -8.87 0.12 3.14
C ARG A 19 -9.39 -0.89 4.15
N GLN A 20 -10.72 -0.96 4.32
CA GLN A 20 -11.35 -1.96 5.18
C GLN A 20 -11.17 -3.38 4.61
N LEU A 21 -11.29 -3.53 3.29
CA LEU A 21 -11.08 -4.81 2.60
C LEU A 21 -9.63 -5.28 2.69
N THR A 22 -8.65 -4.41 2.45
CA THR A 22 -7.23 -4.76 2.56
C THR A 22 -6.83 -5.09 3.99
N GLN A 23 -7.37 -4.37 5.00
CA GLN A 23 -7.18 -4.72 6.40
C GLN A 23 -7.70 -6.11 6.73
N THR A 24 -8.88 -6.46 6.20
CA THR A 24 -9.47 -7.80 6.33
C THR A 24 -8.59 -8.86 5.66
N PHE A 25 -8.09 -8.57 4.46
CA PHE A 25 -7.16 -9.45 3.74
C PHE A 25 -5.88 -9.71 4.53
N ILE A 26 -5.25 -8.67 5.08
CA ILE A 26 -4.02 -8.78 5.89
C ILE A 26 -4.23 -9.72 7.07
N GLN A 27 -5.34 -9.55 7.80
CA GLN A 27 -5.68 -10.40 8.95
C GLN A 27 -5.83 -11.87 8.54
N GLN A 28 -6.57 -12.14 7.47
CA GLN A 28 -6.78 -13.50 6.97
C GLN A 28 -5.48 -14.12 6.44
N TRP A 29 -4.65 -13.35 5.72
CA TRP A 29 -3.40 -13.84 5.17
C TRP A 29 -2.41 -14.23 6.25
N GLN A 30 -2.23 -13.39 7.27
CA GLN A 30 -1.30 -13.67 8.37
C GLN A 30 -1.74 -14.89 9.18
N ALA A 31 -3.05 -15.09 9.36
CA ALA A 31 -3.58 -16.28 10.02
C ALA A 31 -3.32 -17.57 9.23
N ALA A 32 -3.49 -17.52 7.90
CA ALA A 32 -3.27 -18.68 7.03
C ALA A 32 -1.78 -18.96 6.74
N HIS A 33 -0.94 -17.92 6.76
CA HIS A 33 0.48 -17.99 6.38
C HIS A 33 1.36 -17.30 7.44
N PRO A 34 1.52 -17.89 8.65
CA PRO A 34 2.22 -17.24 9.77
C PRO A 34 3.72 -17.01 9.51
N GLY A 35 4.31 -17.71 8.54
CA GLY A 35 5.70 -17.50 8.13
C GLY A 35 5.90 -16.39 7.09
N ASP A 36 4.84 -15.86 6.49
CA ASP A 36 4.94 -14.86 5.44
C ASP A 36 5.08 -13.45 6.03
N SER A 37 5.73 -12.57 5.27
CA SER A 37 5.92 -11.16 5.65
C SER A 37 5.02 -10.25 4.84
N ILE A 38 4.45 -9.23 5.50
CA ILE A 38 3.59 -8.23 4.87
C ILE A 38 4.22 -6.85 5.03
N THR A 39 4.24 -6.07 3.95
CA THR A 39 4.63 -4.64 3.93
C THR A 39 3.47 -3.82 3.36
N VAL A 40 3.16 -2.69 3.99
CA VAL A 40 2.10 -1.77 3.53
C VAL A 40 2.73 -0.48 3.02
N ARG A 41 2.41 -0.08 1.79
CA ARG A 41 2.76 1.21 1.19
C ARG A 41 1.50 2.04 1.02
N ASP A 42 1.33 3.07 1.83
CA ASP A 42 0.24 4.04 1.68
C ASP A 42 0.67 5.22 0.82
N LEU A 43 0.12 5.30 -0.39
CA LEU A 43 0.41 6.36 -1.37
C LEU A 43 -0.38 7.64 -1.11
N ALA A 44 -1.46 7.60 -0.34
CA ALA A 44 -2.20 8.81 0.03
C ALA A 44 -1.56 9.52 1.24
N ARG A 45 -0.88 8.77 2.11
CA ARG A 45 -0.08 9.34 3.21
C ARG A 45 1.33 9.69 2.78
N ASN A 46 1.96 8.83 1.98
CA ASN A 46 3.33 9.01 1.49
C ASN A 46 3.31 9.03 -0.04
N PRO A 47 2.88 10.15 -0.65
CA PRO A 47 2.75 10.26 -2.09
C PRO A 47 4.10 10.07 -2.78
N VAL A 48 4.02 9.54 -3.99
CA VAL A 48 5.15 9.56 -4.91
C VAL A 48 5.24 10.95 -5.56
N PRO A 49 6.44 11.43 -5.91
CA PRO A 49 6.58 12.68 -6.64
C PRO A 49 5.81 12.61 -7.97
N HIS A 50 5.26 13.75 -8.39
CA HIS A 50 4.66 13.87 -9.70
C HIS A 50 5.73 13.77 -10.79
N LEU A 51 5.34 13.25 -11.96
CA LEU A 51 6.22 13.19 -13.12
C LEU A 51 6.32 14.59 -13.75
N ASP A 52 7.53 15.15 -13.74
CA ASP A 52 7.85 16.43 -14.38
C ASP A 52 9.26 16.42 -15.02
N ALA A 53 9.63 17.53 -15.68
CA ALA A 53 10.93 17.65 -16.35
C ALA A 53 12.12 17.57 -15.38
N ASN A 54 11.96 18.10 -14.16
CA ASN A 54 12.98 18.04 -13.13
C ASN A 54 13.24 16.58 -12.72
N LEU A 55 12.18 15.78 -12.54
CA LEU A 55 12.27 14.36 -12.21
C LEU A 55 12.97 13.54 -13.31
N LEU A 56 12.81 13.95 -14.57
CA LEU A 56 13.46 13.32 -15.73
C LEU A 56 14.93 13.74 -15.92
N GLY A 57 15.45 14.65 -15.09
CA GLY A 57 16.82 15.14 -15.19
C GLY A 57 17.04 16.14 -16.34
N ALA A 58 15.97 16.72 -16.87
CA ALA A 58 16.05 17.82 -17.83
C ALA A 58 16.20 19.15 -17.07
N GLY A 59 17.38 19.36 -16.48
CA GLY A 59 17.81 20.62 -15.86
C GLY A 59 18.95 21.26 -16.62
#